data_AF-A0A2Z3H0E3-F1
#
_entry.id   AF-A0A2Z3H0E3-F1
#
_cell.length_a   1.000
_cell.length_b   1.000
_cell.length_c   1.000
_cell.angle_alpha   90.00
_cell.angle_beta   90.00
_cell.angle_gamma   90.00
#
_symmetry.space_group_name_H-M   'P 1'
#
loop_
_entity.id
_entity.type
_entity.pdbx_description
1 polymer ?
#
loop_
_entity_poly.entity_id
_entity_poly.type
_entity_poly.pdbx_seq_one_letter_code
_entity_poly.pdbx_strand_id
1 'polypeptide(L)'
;MIRSVKSGRGFRPRGHALSYKSEPVPGGAGVAEDEPFIRALLAAPDDRTARLVYADWLDDRSDPRAEYLRLSARLTELPLGSDERQTARERMLTLQHEFPSWWLAVVGYRAVPQASDRERIAKAASVLGRLVERTVNGRTVMTEAAAVSGLTGAGAVLESWSSWNNDDIEYCFQLNDRDGREASCELQIYDPDFPCGPEFLEWYGDTALLIYRGVRHGLYACRLGFDGAAAHRELALGYSPWVINGRELGIRRSHGDHIYRLSVPDLAELHPLSLVQAVARGLLPPS
;
A
#
# COMPACT_ATOMS: atom_id res chain seq x y z
N MET A 1 -6.68 -9.68 -56.70
CA MET A 1 -6.14 -8.57 -57.51
C MET A 1 -5.42 -7.62 -56.56
N ILE A 2 -4.09 -7.72 -56.51
CA ILE A 2 -3.18 -6.92 -55.67
C ILE A 2 -2.84 -5.64 -56.44
N ARG A 3 -2.82 -4.47 -55.79
CA ARG A 3 -1.92 -3.38 -56.16
C ARG A 3 -1.33 -2.71 -54.92
N SER A 4 0.00 -2.72 -54.93
CA SER A 4 0.97 -2.17 -53.98
C SER A 4 1.28 -0.70 -54.31
N VAL A 5 1.63 0.10 -53.28
CA VAL A 5 2.56 1.23 -53.44
C VAL A 5 3.58 1.27 -52.30
N LYS A 6 4.78 0.79 -52.64
CA LYS A 6 6.15 1.30 -52.42
C LYS A 6 6.65 1.75 -51.04
N SER A 7 7.81 1.17 -50.74
CA SER A 7 8.80 1.44 -49.71
C SER A 7 9.49 2.81 -49.83
N GLY A 8 9.92 3.34 -48.68
CA GLY A 8 10.78 4.51 -48.58
C GLY A 8 11.58 4.57 -47.27
N ARG A 9 12.83 4.11 -47.36
CA ARG A 9 14.03 4.45 -46.54
C ARG A 9 14.04 4.09 -45.05
N GLY A 10 14.92 3.13 -44.74
CA GLY A 10 15.33 2.77 -43.38
C GLY A 10 16.16 3.84 -42.68
N PHE A 11 15.93 3.96 -41.38
CA PHE A 11 16.79 4.65 -40.45
C PHE A 11 17.30 3.61 -39.44
N ARG A 12 18.59 3.27 -39.53
CA ARG A 12 19.32 2.53 -38.50
C ARG A 12 20.00 3.56 -37.59
N PRO A 13 19.72 3.63 -36.28
CA PRO A 13 20.58 4.37 -35.38
C PRO A 13 21.90 3.60 -35.24
N ARG A 14 22.99 4.25 -35.64
CA ARG A 14 24.37 3.82 -35.37
C ARG A 14 24.59 3.82 -33.86
N GLY A 15 25.20 2.76 -33.36
CA GLY A 15 25.70 2.70 -32.00
C GLY A 15 26.76 3.78 -31.77
N HIS A 16 26.49 4.65 -30.81
CA HIS A 16 27.54 5.28 -30.02
C HIS A 16 27.38 4.73 -28.61
N ALA A 17 28.29 3.82 -28.24
CA ALA A 17 28.49 3.42 -26.87
C ALA A 17 28.98 4.66 -26.09
N LEU A 18 28.06 5.33 -25.40
CA LEU A 18 28.43 6.24 -24.32
C LEU A 18 28.91 5.34 -23.17
N SER A 19 30.23 5.19 -23.08
CA SER A 19 30.91 4.67 -21.90
C SER A 19 30.58 5.62 -20.74
N TYR A 20 29.53 5.31 -19.99
CA TYR A 20 29.31 5.93 -18.69
C TYR A 20 30.33 5.28 -17.77
N LYS A 21 31.41 6.02 -17.47
CA LYS A 21 32.29 5.68 -16.36
C LYS A 21 31.40 5.62 -15.12
N SER A 22 31.23 4.43 -14.57
CA SER A 22 30.67 4.19 -13.25
C SER A 22 31.42 5.05 -12.25
N GLU A 23 30.80 6.13 -11.78
CA GLU A 23 31.31 6.83 -10.62
C GLU A 23 31.18 5.89 -9.42
N PRO A 24 32.25 5.73 -8.62
CA PRO A 24 32.25 4.84 -7.48
C PRO A 24 31.26 5.36 -6.43
N VAL A 25 30.44 4.45 -5.91
CA VAL A 25 29.68 4.64 -4.67
C VAL A 25 30.65 5.16 -3.61
N PRO A 26 30.43 6.33 -2.98
CA PRO A 26 31.32 6.80 -1.92
C PRO A 26 31.31 5.77 -0.79
N GLY A 27 32.46 5.13 -0.57
CA GLY A 27 32.66 4.17 0.49
C GLY A 27 32.61 4.83 1.86
N GLY A 28 31.70 4.34 2.70
CA GLY A 28 31.82 4.40 4.15
C GLY A 28 31.77 2.95 4.66
N ALA A 29 32.75 2.55 5.47
CA ALA A 29 33.00 1.17 5.90
C ALA A 29 31.79 0.40 6.49
N GLY A 30 30.69 1.07 6.83
CA GLY A 30 29.47 0.45 7.36
C GLY A 30 28.59 -0.33 6.37
N VAL A 31 28.63 -0.01 5.06
CA VAL A 31 27.76 -0.66 4.03
C VAL A 31 28.24 -2.07 3.65
N ALA A 32 29.55 -2.35 3.83
CA ALA A 32 30.11 -3.67 3.53
C ALA A 32 29.90 -4.68 4.67
N GLU A 33 29.74 -4.21 5.91
CA GLU A 33 29.61 -5.09 7.08
C GLU A 33 28.15 -5.50 7.36
N ASP A 34 27.16 -4.69 6.98
CA ASP A 34 25.74 -5.02 7.16
C ASP A 34 25.13 -5.82 5.99
N GLU A 35 25.89 -6.05 4.91
CA GLU A 35 25.45 -6.75 3.71
C GLU A 35 24.80 -8.14 3.98
N PRO A 36 25.33 -9.00 4.88
CA PRO A 36 24.70 -10.29 5.15
C PRO A 36 23.29 -10.17 5.75
N PHE A 37 23.08 -9.16 6.62
CA PHE A 37 21.78 -8.91 7.26
C PHE A 37 20.80 -8.30 6.27
N ILE A 38 21.28 -7.35 5.45
CA ILE A 38 20.51 -6.76 4.35
C ILE A 38 20.07 -7.84 3.36
N ARG A 39 20.96 -8.78 3.01
CA ARG A 39 20.64 -9.91 2.11
C ARG A 39 19.62 -10.86 2.73
N ALA A 40 19.72 -11.16 4.02
CA ALA A 40 18.74 -11.99 4.73
C ALA A 40 17.35 -11.33 4.73
N LEU A 41 17.28 -10.02 5.00
CA LEU A 41 16.03 -9.26 4.93
C LEU A 41 15.46 -9.14 3.51
N LEU A 42 16.31 -9.06 2.49
CA LEU A 42 15.84 -9.09 1.11
C LEU A 42 15.25 -10.45 0.72
N ALA A 43 15.81 -11.55 1.23
CA ALA A 43 15.31 -12.89 0.98
C ALA A 43 13.99 -13.18 1.71
N ALA A 44 13.81 -12.64 2.92
CA ALA A 44 12.60 -12.78 3.71
C ALA A 44 12.25 -11.45 4.43
N PRO A 45 11.57 -10.51 3.73
CA PRO A 45 11.30 -9.16 4.24
C PRO A 45 10.48 -9.10 5.53
N ASP A 46 9.65 -10.10 5.77
CA ASP A 46 8.76 -10.18 6.94
C ASP A 46 9.35 -11.07 8.05
N ASP A 47 10.57 -11.59 7.88
CA ASP A 47 11.24 -12.38 8.91
C ASP A 47 11.62 -11.51 10.10
N ARG A 48 10.76 -11.58 11.12
CA ARG A 48 10.93 -10.92 12.41
C ARG A 48 12.27 -11.29 13.06
N THR A 49 12.70 -12.54 12.96
CA THR A 49 13.94 -13.01 13.58
C THR A 49 15.14 -12.36 12.89
N ALA A 50 15.14 -12.31 11.56
CA ALA A 50 16.18 -11.62 10.80
C ALA A 50 16.25 -10.11 11.14
N ARG A 51 15.10 -9.46 11.36
CA ARG A 51 15.03 -8.05 11.79
C ARG A 51 15.65 -7.82 13.16
N LEU A 52 15.36 -8.68 14.13
CA LEU A 52 15.91 -8.56 15.49
C LEU A 52 17.40 -8.88 15.54
N VAL A 53 17.86 -9.91 14.82
CA VAL A 53 19.28 -10.25 14.71
C VAL A 53 20.09 -9.10 14.11
N TYR A 54 19.54 -8.43 13.09
CA TYR A 54 20.18 -7.22 12.55
C TYR A 54 20.13 -6.04 13.53
N ALA A 55 19.02 -5.88 14.27
CA ALA A 55 18.91 -4.84 15.29
C ALA A 55 19.97 -5.01 16.39
N ASP A 56 20.19 -6.23 16.86
CA ASP A 56 21.20 -6.52 17.89
C ASP A 56 22.61 -6.19 17.39
N TRP A 57 22.93 -6.55 16.14
CA TRP A 57 24.21 -6.20 15.53
C TRP A 57 24.44 -4.68 15.37
N LEU A 58 23.36 -3.92 15.10
CA LEU A 58 23.39 -2.46 15.03
C LEU A 58 23.54 -1.82 16.42
N ASP A 59 22.92 -2.41 17.44
CA ASP A 59 22.95 -1.92 18.82
C ASP A 59 24.35 -2.02 19.43
N ASP A 60 25.07 -3.12 19.15
CA ASP A 60 26.49 -3.29 19.49
C ASP A 60 27.39 -2.19 18.92
N ARG A 61 26.93 -1.52 17.86
CA ARG A 61 27.59 -0.39 17.20
C ARG A 61 27.02 0.96 17.59
N SER A 62 26.09 0.99 18.55
CA SER A 62 25.33 2.19 18.94
C SER A 62 24.68 2.89 17.75
N ASP A 63 24.23 2.10 16.76
CA ASP A 63 23.63 2.61 15.53
C ASP A 63 22.12 2.82 15.73
N PRO A 64 21.59 4.05 15.53
CA PRO A 64 20.18 4.37 15.75
C PRO A 64 19.20 3.56 14.88
N ARG A 65 19.69 2.93 13.81
CA ARG A 65 18.91 2.00 12.97
C ARG A 65 18.38 0.78 13.76
N ALA A 66 19.01 0.41 14.88
CA ALA A 66 18.57 -0.68 15.74
C ALA A 66 17.16 -0.44 16.30
N GLU A 67 16.88 0.78 16.76
CA GLU A 67 15.57 1.16 17.33
C GLU A 67 14.45 0.97 16.30
N TYR A 68 14.70 1.41 15.06
CA TYR A 68 13.75 1.29 13.97
C TYR A 68 13.37 -0.15 13.64
N LEU A 69 14.34 -1.06 13.59
CA LEU A 69 14.09 -2.48 13.33
C LEU A 69 13.28 -3.14 14.44
N ARG A 70 13.56 -2.81 15.70
CA ARG A 70 12.80 -3.30 16.85
C ARG A 70 11.38 -2.75 16.86
N LEU A 71 11.19 -1.47 16.56
CA LEU A 71 9.86 -0.88 16.40
C LEU A 71 9.09 -1.54 15.25
N SER A 72 9.74 -1.79 14.12
CA SER A 72 9.10 -2.50 13.00
C SER A 72 8.69 -3.93 13.35
N ALA A 73 9.53 -4.68 14.08
CA ALA A 73 9.22 -6.02 14.56
C ALA A 73 8.17 -6.02 15.69
N ARG A 74 8.13 -4.96 16.50
CA ARG A 74 7.15 -4.78 17.58
C ARG A 74 5.79 -4.41 17.03
N LEU A 75 5.73 -3.56 16.00
CA LEU A 75 4.49 -3.15 15.33
C LEU A 75 3.72 -4.33 14.72
N THR A 76 4.38 -5.44 14.40
CA THR A 76 3.69 -6.67 13.96
C THR A 76 3.03 -7.45 15.11
N GLU A 77 3.44 -7.23 16.36
CA GLU A 77 2.89 -7.93 17.53
C GLU A 77 1.86 -7.11 18.30
N LEU A 78 1.93 -5.78 18.20
CA LEU A 78 1.08 -4.89 18.98
C LEU A 78 -0.37 -4.94 18.51
N PRO A 79 -1.35 -5.02 19.42
CA PRO A 79 -2.75 -4.92 19.05
C PRO A 79 -3.04 -3.63 18.27
N LEU A 80 -3.78 -3.75 17.15
CA LEU A 80 -4.19 -2.59 16.34
C LEU A 80 -4.95 -1.56 17.20
N GLY A 81 -4.68 -0.27 17.02
CA GLY A 81 -5.36 0.79 17.77
C GLY A 81 -5.04 0.86 19.27
N SER A 82 -4.04 0.12 19.77
CA SER A 82 -3.50 0.40 21.10
C SER A 82 -2.66 1.68 21.07
N ASP A 83 -2.70 2.43 22.16
CA ASP A 83 -1.84 3.60 22.36
C ASP A 83 -0.36 3.23 22.17
N GLU A 84 0.04 2.02 22.59
CA GLU A 84 1.38 1.48 22.42
C GLU A 84 1.76 1.33 20.94
N ARG A 85 0.83 0.84 20.08
CA ARG A 85 1.07 0.70 18.64
C ARG A 85 1.18 2.05 17.96
N GLN A 86 0.32 2.99 18.33
CA GLN A 86 0.35 4.35 17.80
C GLN A 86 1.67 5.04 18.17
N THR A 87 2.05 4.97 19.45
CA THR A 87 3.32 5.50 19.96
C THR A 87 4.52 4.91 19.23
N ALA A 88 4.55 3.58 19.06
CA ALA A 88 5.61 2.89 18.33
C ALA A 88 5.69 3.33 16.86
N ARG A 89 4.54 3.56 16.21
CA ARG A 89 4.47 4.01 14.82
C ARG A 89 4.93 5.45 14.66
N GLU A 90 4.52 6.36 15.54
CA GLU A 90 4.95 7.77 15.55
C GLU A 90 6.46 7.89 15.76
N ARG A 91 7.01 7.10 16.70
CA ARG A 91 8.45 7.03 16.92
C ARG A 91 9.17 6.51 15.68
N MET A 92 8.66 5.43 15.07
CA MET A 92 9.22 4.87 13.86
C MET A 92 9.21 5.89 12.70
N LEU A 93 8.13 6.65 12.51
CA LEU A 93 8.04 7.71 11.50
C LEU A 93 9.03 8.86 11.76
N THR A 94 9.26 9.21 13.02
CA THR A 94 10.26 10.21 13.40
C THR A 94 11.66 9.75 12.96
N LEU A 95 12.01 8.51 13.31
CA LEU A 95 13.31 7.91 12.99
C LEU A 95 13.55 7.74 11.47
N GLN A 96 12.50 7.59 10.65
CA GLN A 96 12.66 7.51 9.19
C GLN A 96 13.39 8.71 8.58
N HIS A 97 13.30 9.89 9.21
CA HIS A 97 13.99 11.07 8.70
C HIS A 97 15.50 11.06 8.99
N GLU A 98 15.95 10.18 9.88
CA GLU A 98 17.35 10.09 10.32
C GLU A 98 18.17 9.08 9.50
N PHE A 99 17.52 8.24 8.68
CA PHE A 99 18.20 7.15 7.97
C PHE A 99 18.28 7.34 6.47
N PRO A 100 19.31 6.78 5.83
CA PRO A 100 19.40 6.75 4.38
C PRO A 100 18.20 6.04 3.76
N SER A 101 17.65 6.64 2.72
CA SER A 101 16.43 6.14 2.09
C SER A 101 16.60 4.77 1.42
N TRP A 102 17.81 4.41 0.98
CA TRP A 102 18.12 3.06 0.48
C TRP A 102 17.97 2.00 1.58
N TRP A 103 18.32 2.33 2.83
CA TRP A 103 18.23 1.41 3.95
C TRP A 103 16.77 1.21 4.33
N LEU A 104 15.99 2.30 4.42
CA LEU A 104 14.55 2.27 4.62
C LEU A 104 13.79 1.50 3.53
N ALA A 105 14.29 1.48 2.30
CA ALA A 105 13.69 0.70 1.22
C ALA A 105 13.83 -0.82 1.41
N VAL A 106 14.93 -1.24 2.03
CA VAL A 106 15.19 -2.65 2.36
C VAL A 106 14.40 -3.04 3.60
N VAL A 107 14.48 -2.23 4.65
CA VAL A 107 13.99 -2.60 5.98
C VAL A 107 12.59 -2.06 6.30
N GLY A 108 12.03 -1.25 5.41
CA GLY A 108 10.78 -0.52 5.59
C GLY A 108 9.67 -1.40 6.14
N TYR A 109 8.87 -0.82 7.05
CA TYR A 109 7.62 -1.44 7.46
C TYR A 109 6.71 -1.52 6.22
N ARG A 110 6.57 -2.73 5.67
CA ARG A 110 5.69 -2.99 4.54
C ARG A 110 4.31 -3.23 5.13
N ALA A 111 3.37 -2.33 4.84
CA ALA A 111 1.97 -2.73 4.85
C ALA A 111 1.81 -3.70 3.68
N VAL A 112 2.08 -4.99 3.92
CA VAL A 112 1.77 -6.05 2.97
C VAL A 112 0.25 -6.03 2.76
N PRO A 113 -0.26 -6.30 1.54
CA PRO A 113 -1.67 -6.63 1.36
C PRO A 113 -2.01 -7.80 2.27
N GLN A 114 -2.54 -7.49 3.45
CA GLN A 114 -3.02 -8.51 4.36
C GLN A 114 -4.40 -8.86 3.83
N ALA A 115 -4.53 -10.07 3.28
CA ALA A 115 -5.82 -10.66 2.97
C ALA A 115 -6.80 -10.36 4.10
N SER A 116 -8.00 -9.88 3.76
CA SER A 116 -9.11 -9.51 4.66
C SER A 116 -8.86 -9.91 6.12
N ASP A 117 -8.17 -9.03 6.85
CA ASP A 117 -7.83 -9.25 8.25
C ASP A 117 -9.13 -9.19 9.06
N ARG A 118 -9.78 -10.35 9.22
CA ARG A 118 -11.09 -10.46 9.87
C ARG A 118 -11.06 -9.94 11.30
N GLU A 119 -9.93 -10.02 11.99
CA GLU A 119 -9.78 -9.46 13.34
C GLU A 119 -9.72 -7.93 13.29
N ARG A 120 -9.01 -7.35 12.33
CA ARG A 120 -9.03 -5.90 12.05
C ARG A 120 -10.43 -5.41 11.72
N ILE A 121 -11.13 -6.12 10.82
CA ILE A 121 -12.50 -5.80 10.43
C ILE A 121 -13.43 -5.87 11.64
N ALA A 122 -13.34 -6.94 12.43
CA ALA A 122 -14.16 -7.12 13.63
C ALA A 122 -13.92 -6.02 14.68
N LYS A 123 -12.66 -5.64 14.91
CA LYS A 123 -12.30 -4.60 15.88
C LYS A 123 -12.80 -3.22 15.43
N ALA A 124 -12.53 -2.84 14.19
CA ALA A 124 -13.00 -1.56 13.66
C ALA A 124 -14.53 -1.52 13.56
N ALA A 125 -15.17 -2.60 13.13
CA ALA A 125 -16.64 -2.72 13.13
C ALA A 125 -17.19 -2.55 14.56
N SER A 126 -16.59 -3.19 15.56
CA SER A 126 -17.00 -3.05 16.97
C SER A 126 -16.92 -1.61 17.48
N VAL A 127 -15.86 -0.87 17.13
CA VAL A 127 -15.74 0.56 17.51
C VAL A 127 -16.84 1.40 16.87
N LEU A 128 -17.27 1.02 15.68
CA LEU A 128 -18.34 1.69 14.93
C LEU A 128 -19.74 1.19 15.31
N GLY A 129 -19.86 0.34 16.34
CA GLY A 129 -21.13 -0.27 16.74
C GLY A 129 -21.73 -1.18 15.66
N ARG A 130 -20.89 -1.69 14.73
CA ARG A 130 -21.30 -2.57 13.63
C ARG A 130 -20.82 -3.99 13.86
N LEU A 131 -21.67 -4.95 13.51
CA LEU A 131 -21.31 -6.37 13.47
C LEU A 131 -20.68 -6.69 12.11
N VAL A 132 -19.70 -7.61 12.13
CA VAL A 132 -19.03 -8.11 10.91
C VAL A 132 -20.01 -8.70 9.92
N GLU A 133 -21.03 -9.38 10.43
CA GLU A 133 -22.17 -9.89 9.67
C GLU A 133 -23.44 -9.44 10.37
N ARG A 134 -24.39 -8.91 9.59
CA ARG A 134 -25.70 -8.53 10.13
C ARG A 134 -26.80 -8.72 9.09
N THR A 135 -28.02 -8.84 9.58
CA THR A 135 -29.20 -8.86 8.71
C THR A 135 -29.85 -7.48 8.68
N VAL A 136 -29.98 -6.90 7.49
CA VAL A 136 -30.68 -5.62 7.27
C VAL A 136 -31.79 -5.87 6.26
N ASN A 137 -33.05 -5.60 6.65
CA ASN A 137 -34.22 -5.81 5.77
C ASN A 137 -34.28 -7.21 5.13
N GLY A 138 -33.87 -8.25 5.88
CA GLY A 138 -33.83 -9.62 5.39
C GLY A 138 -32.64 -9.98 4.49
N ARG A 139 -31.70 -9.05 4.26
CA ARG A 139 -30.44 -9.31 3.52
C ARG A 139 -29.27 -9.48 4.48
N THR A 140 -28.38 -10.41 4.18
CA THR A 140 -27.08 -10.51 4.85
C THR A 140 -26.17 -9.40 4.33
N VAL A 141 -25.68 -8.57 5.25
CA VAL A 141 -24.69 -7.53 5.00
C VAL A 141 -23.40 -7.94 5.68
N MET A 142 -22.31 -8.00 4.90
CA MET A 142 -20.98 -8.32 5.38
C MET A 142 -20.14 -7.05 5.45
N THR A 143 -19.32 -6.95 6.49
CA THR A 143 -18.26 -5.94 6.59
C THR A 143 -16.99 -6.52 5.98
N GLU A 144 -16.51 -5.93 4.91
CA GLU A 144 -15.35 -6.42 4.14
C GLU A 144 -14.05 -5.70 4.50
N ALA A 145 -14.16 -4.43 4.90
CA ALA A 145 -13.05 -3.64 5.46
C ALA A 145 -13.59 -2.60 6.43
N ALA A 146 -12.82 -2.25 7.46
CA ALA A 146 -13.15 -1.13 8.33
C ALA A 146 -11.90 -0.44 8.88
N ALA A 147 -12.00 0.86 9.13
CA ALA A 147 -10.95 1.68 9.73
C ALA A 147 -11.54 2.81 10.57
N VAL A 148 -10.82 3.21 11.62
CA VAL A 148 -11.21 4.32 12.50
C VAL A 148 -10.11 5.38 12.47
N SER A 149 -10.47 6.63 12.26
CA SER A 149 -9.55 7.75 12.31
C SER A 149 -9.06 7.96 13.74
N GLY A 150 -7.77 7.81 13.98
CA GLY A 150 -7.17 8.12 15.28
C GLY A 150 -7.27 9.59 15.67
N LEU A 151 -7.45 10.49 14.68
CA LEU A 151 -7.55 11.93 14.91
C LEU A 151 -8.95 12.37 15.33
N THR A 152 -9.97 11.83 14.67
CA THR A 152 -11.36 12.30 14.82
C THR A 152 -12.30 11.27 15.45
N GLY A 153 -11.89 10.00 15.51
CA GLY A 153 -12.76 8.88 15.86
C GLY A 153 -13.77 8.51 14.76
N ALA A 154 -13.69 9.12 13.57
CA ALA A 154 -14.58 8.82 12.46
C ALA A 154 -14.35 7.39 11.93
N GLY A 155 -15.42 6.72 11.55
CA GLY A 155 -15.44 5.38 10.98
C GLY A 155 -15.51 5.38 9.48
N ALA A 156 -14.76 4.46 8.87
CA ALA A 156 -14.85 4.10 7.46
C ALA A 156 -15.11 2.60 7.35
N VAL A 157 -16.06 2.20 6.52
CA VAL A 157 -16.47 0.81 6.35
C VAL A 157 -16.74 0.50 4.88
N LEU A 158 -16.23 -0.61 4.40
CA LEU A 158 -16.67 -1.24 3.16
C LEU A 158 -17.62 -2.38 3.52
N GLU A 159 -18.86 -2.31 3.04
CA GLU A 159 -19.86 -3.35 3.25
C GLU A 159 -20.26 -3.98 1.93
N SER A 160 -20.62 -5.27 1.96
CA SER A 160 -21.17 -6.00 0.82
C SER A 160 -22.53 -6.62 1.16
N TRP A 161 -23.37 -6.83 0.16
CA TRP A 161 -24.61 -7.60 0.31
C TRP A 161 -25.04 -8.23 -1.01
N SER A 162 -25.78 -9.33 -0.94
CA SER A 162 -26.35 -9.99 -2.12
C SER A 162 -27.56 -9.21 -2.65
N SER A 163 -27.63 -9.03 -3.97
CA SER A 163 -28.84 -8.53 -4.62
C SER A 163 -29.99 -9.55 -4.52
N TRP A 164 -31.25 -9.11 -4.62
CA TRP A 164 -32.42 -9.99 -4.45
C TRP A 164 -32.62 -11.01 -5.59
N ASN A 165 -32.06 -10.76 -6.78
CA ASN A 165 -32.47 -11.43 -8.02
C ASN A 165 -31.31 -12.01 -8.86
N ASN A 166 -30.07 -11.89 -8.41
CA ASN A 166 -28.90 -12.33 -9.16
C ASN A 166 -27.77 -12.58 -8.17
N ASP A 167 -26.87 -13.51 -8.47
CA ASP A 167 -25.61 -13.78 -7.74
C ASP A 167 -24.64 -12.56 -7.72
N ASP A 168 -25.13 -11.34 -7.94
CA ASP A 168 -24.39 -10.09 -7.90
C ASP A 168 -24.24 -9.61 -6.45
N ILE A 169 -22.99 -9.39 -6.06
CA ILE A 169 -22.62 -8.79 -4.78
C ILE A 169 -22.42 -7.29 -4.98
N GLU A 170 -23.21 -6.49 -4.29
CA GLU A 170 -23.08 -5.03 -4.26
C GLU A 170 -22.11 -4.64 -3.13
N TYR A 171 -21.34 -3.57 -3.34
CA TYR A 171 -20.41 -3.04 -2.34
C TYR A 171 -20.64 -1.55 -2.13
N CYS A 172 -20.56 -1.10 -0.89
CA CYS A 172 -20.68 0.30 -0.54
C CYS A 172 -19.62 0.71 0.48
N PHE A 173 -18.90 1.76 0.14
CA PHE A 173 -17.91 2.38 0.99
C PHE A 173 -18.57 3.56 1.73
N GLN A 174 -18.56 3.52 3.06
CA GLN A 174 -19.31 4.41 3.93
C GLN A 174 -18.38 5.06 4.95
N LEU A 175 -18.66 6.32 5.29
CA LEU A 175 -18.07 7.05 6.41
C LEU A 175 -19.17 7.44 7.39
N ASN A 176 -18.85 7.42 8.68
CA ASN A 176 -19.69 7.98 9.73
C ASN A 176 -18.83 8.60 10.84
N ASP A 177 -19.35 9.60 11.55
CA ASP A 177 -18.70 10.12 12.76
C ASP A 177 -19.66 10.26 13.93
N ARG A 178 -19.11 10.63 15.09
CA ARG A 178 -19.87 10.84 16.34
C ARG A 178 -20.86 12.00 16.28
N ASP A 179 -20.64 12.94 15.36
CA ASP A 179 -21.49 14.13 15.18
C ASP A 179 -22.65 13.81 14.20
N GLY A 180 -22.73 12.57 13.72
CA GLY A 180 -23.80 12.09 12.84
C GLY A 180 -23.57 12.45 11.38
N ARG A 181 -22.37 12.89 10.98
CA ARG A 181 -22.04 13.08 9.57
C ARG A 181 -21.88 11.73 8.91
N GLU A 182 -22.41 11.61 7.70
CA GLU A 182 -22.33 10.39 6.89
C GLU A 182 -21.94 10.75 5.45
N ALA A 183 -21.19 9.85 4.81
CA ALA A 183 -20.91 9.91 3.38
C ALA A 183 -20.81 8.48 2.84
N SER A 184 -21.21 8.25 1.59
CA SER A 184 -21.09 6.92 1.00
C SER A 184 -20.91 6.96 -0.52
N CYS A 185 -20.32 5.92 -1.07
CA CYS A 185 -20.29 5.66 -2.51
C CYS A 185 -20.36 4.17 -2.80
N GLU A 186 -21.08 3.81 -3.86
CA GLU A 186 -21.16 2.44 -4.36
C GLU A 186 -19.92 2.08 -5.17
N LEU A 187 -19.47 0.84 -5.04
CA LEU A 187 -18.30 0.31 -5.73
C LEU A 187 -18.67 -0.95 -6.51
N GLN A 188 -18.15 -1.04 -7.74
CA GLN A 188 -18.22 -2.26 -8.53
C GLN A 188 -16.98 -3.11 -8.26
N ILE A 189 -17.11 -4.13 -7.42
CA ILE A 189 -16.00 -5.01 -6.99
C ILE A 189 -16.18 -6.45 -7.50
N TYR A 190 -17.40 -6.86 -7.86
CA TYR A 190 -17.73 -8.27 -8.07
C TYR A 190 -17.22 -8.86 -9.40
N ASP A 191 -16.50 -9.98 -9.28
CA ASP A 191 -16.15 -10.93 -10.34
C ASP A 191 -16.38 -12.34 -9.76
N PRO A 192 -17.37 -13.12 -10.24
CA PRO A 192 -17.76 -14.42 -9.64
C PRO A 192 -16.63 -15.44 -9.61
N ASP A 193 -15.67 -15.31 -10.51
CA ASP A 193 -14.67 -16.34 -10.78
C ASP A 193 -13.42 -16.18 -9.91
N PHE A 194 -13.30 -15.12 -9.10
CA PHE A 194 -12.03 -14.74 -8.46
C PHE A 194 -12.16 -14.10 -7.07
N PRO A 195 -11.11 -14.22 -6.22
CA PRO A 195 -11.04 -13.50 -4.94
C PRO A 195 -10.79 -12.00 -5.19
N CYS A 196 -11.85 -11.24 -5.43
CA CYS A 196 -11.88 -9.78 -5.45
C CYS A 196 -12.24 -9.24 -4.05
N GLY A 197 -11.73 -8.06 -3.69
CA GLY A 197 -11.95 -7.53 -2.34
C GLY A 197 -10.98 -6.41 -1.93
N PRO A 198 -11.16 -5.85 -0.73
CA PRO A 198 -10.31 -4.78 -0.22
C PRO A 198 -8.90 -5.29 0.10
N GLU A 199 -7.89 -4.52 -0.28
CA GLU A 199 -6.48 -4.76 0.08
C GLU A 199 -5.98 -3.73 1.12
N PHE A 200 -6.66 -2.59 1.25
CA PHE A 200 -6.28 -1.51 2.16
C PHE A 200 -7.46 -0.58 2.44
N LEU A 201 -7.65 -0.18 3.70
CA LEU A 201 -8.57 0.90 4.06
C LEU A 201 -7.99 1.69 5.25
N GLU A 202 -7.65 2.96 5.06
CA GLU A 202 -7.12 3.82 6.12
C GLU A 202 -7.55 5.29 5.96
N TRP A 203 -7.40 6.05 7.05
CA TRP A 203 -7.65 7.50 7.07
C TRP A 203 -6.37 8.31 6.83
N TYR A 204 -6.51 9.38 6.05
CA TYR A 204 -5.50 10.43 5.83
C TYR A 204 -6.13 11.80 6.12
N GLY A 205 -6.03 12.24 7.37
CA GLY A 205 -6.74 13.43 7.84
C GLY A 205 -8.24 13.15 7.93
N ASP A 206 -9.03 13.87 7.13
CA ASP A 206 -10.49 13.78 7.03
C ASP A 206 -10.98 12.97 5.82
N THR A 207 -10.05 12.35 5.09
CA THR A 207 -10.33 11.55 3.89
C THR A 207 -9.93 10.11 4.13
N ALA A 208 -10.83 9.17 3.87
CA ALA A 208 -10.54 7.75 3.89
C ALA A 208 -10.11 7.28 2.49
N LEU A 209 -9.11 6.41 2.43
CA LEU A 209 -8.58 5.80 1.20
C LEU A 209 -8.76 4.29 1.25
N LEU A 210 -9.48 3.76 0.26
CA LEU A 210 -9.65 2.34 -0.02
C LEU A 210 -8.81 1.95 -1.25
N ILE A 211 -8.03 0.87 -1.14
CA ILE A 211 -7.45 0.16 -2.30
C ILE A 211 -8.07 -1.23 -2.33
N TYR A 212 -8.53 -1.66 -3.50
CA TYR A 212 -9.24 -2.91 -3.66
C TYR A 212 -9.01 -3.51 -5.04
N ARG A 213 -9.24 -4.82 -5.16
CA ARG A 213 -9.31 -5.52 -6.45
C ARG A 213 -10.74 -5.64 -6.91
N GLY A 214 -10.99 -5.24 -8.15
CA GLY A 214 -12.29 -5.31 -8.80
C GLY A 214 -12.28 -6.26 -10.02
N VAL A 215 -13.26 -6.05 -10.89
CA VAL A 215 -13.53 -6.84 -12.11
C VAL A 215 -12.26 -7.06 -12.95
N ARG A 216 -12.05 -8.28 -13.46
CA ARG A 216 -10.86 -8.68 -14.26
C ARG A 216 -9.52 -8.50 -13.52
N HIS A 217 -9.52 -8.59 -12.19
CA HIS A 217 -8.35 -8.38 -11.33
C HIS A 217 -7.71 -6.99 -11.41
N GLY A 218 -8.44 -5.98 -11.90
CA GLY A 218 -7.95 -4.62 -11.89
C GLY A 218 -7.70 -4.14 -10.46
N LEU A 219 -6.62 -3.38 -10.27
CA LEU A 219 -6.32 -2.70 -9.02
C LEU A 219 -6.98 -1.30 -9.07
N TYR A 220 -7.76 -0.96 -8.05
CA TYR A 220 -8.50 0.30 -7.96
C TYR A 220 -8.20 1.01 -6.65
N ALA A 221 -8.31 2.34 -6.67
CA ALA A 221 -8.36 3.16 -5.46
C ALA A 221 -9.62 4.01 -5.45
N CYS A 222 -10.22 4.15 -4.28
CA CYS A 222 -11.30 5.08 -4.02
C CYS A 222 -10.95 5.92 -2.78
N ARG A 223 -10.99 7.25 -2.92
CA ARG A 223 -11.00 8.14 -1.76
C ARG A 223 -12.41 8.64 -1.48
N LEU A 224 -12.73 8.88 -0.23
CA LEU A 224 -14.00 9.45 0.22
C LEU A 224 -13.76 10.39 1.39
N GLY A 225 -14.35 11.58 1.34
CA GLY A 225 -14.39 12.55 2.43
C GLY A 225 -15.83 12.86 2.84
N PHE A 226 -16.02 13.48 4.01
CA PHE A 226 -17.34 13.94 4.48
C PHE A 226 -17.92 15.10 3.65
N ASP A 227 -17.12 15.74 2.81
CA ASP A 227 -17.57 16.69 1.79
C ASP A 227 -18.32 16.00 0.63
N GLY A 228 -18.43 14.67 0.65
CA GLY A 228 -19.04 13.86 -0.40
C GLY A 228 -18.18 13.73 -1.65
N ALA A 229 -16.95 14.26 -1.62
CA ALA A 229 -16.04 14.19 -2.76
C ALA A 229 -15.41 12.80 -2.84
N ALA A 230 -16.07 11.91 -3.60
CA ALA A 230 -15.52 10.62 -3.96
C ALA A 230 -14.65 10.76 -5.22
N ALA A 231 -13.47 10.14 -5.22
CA ALA A 231 -12.69 9.95 -6.45
C ALA A 231 -12.32 8.48 -6.59
N HIS A 232 -12.68 7.92 -7.74
CA HIS A 232 -12.39 6.53 -8.11
C HIS A 232 -11.35 6.50 -9.23
N ARG A 233 -10.37 5.61 -9.12
CA ARG A 233 -9.29 5.50 -10.10
C ARG A 233 -8.89 4.06 -10.34
N GLU A 234 -8.87 3.66 -11.61
CA GLU A 234 -8.18 2.45 -12.05
C GLU A 234 -6.66 2.66 -12.00
N LEU A 235 -5.98 1.83 -11.21
CA LEU A 235 -4.54 1.94 -10.95
C LEU A 235 -3.74 1.10 -11.93
N ALA A 236 -4.18 -0.13 -12.19
CA ALA A 236 -3.56 -1.05 -13.12
C ALA A 236 -4.51 -2.19 -13.49
N LEU A 237 -4.27 -2.80 -14.66
CA LEU A 237 -4.94 -4.04 -15.06
C LEU A 237 -4.18 -5.25 -14.53
N GLY A 238 -4.92 -6.28 -14.12
CA GLY A 238 -4.36 -7.53 -13.60
C GLY A 238 -3.61 -7.38 -12.27
N TYR A 239 -2.91 -8.45 -11.87
CA TYR A 239 -2.12 -8.44 -10.65
C TYR A 239 -0.92 -7.50 -10.77
N SER A 240 -1.04 -6.33 -10.14
CA SER A 240 0.02 -5.33 -10.04
C SER A 240 0.31 -5.07 -8.57
N PRO A 241 1.56 -5.28 -8.11
CA PRO A 241 1.92 -4.98 -6.74
C PRO A 241 2.02 -3.47 -6.54
N TRP A 242 1.69 -3.02 -5.33
CA TRP A 242 1.70 -1.63 -4.94
C TRP A 242 2.29 -1.45 -3.54
N VAL A 243 2.70 -0.23 -3.23
CA VAL A 243 3.18 0.17 -1.90
C VAL A 243 2.81 1.62 -1.64
N ILE A 244 2.42 1.94 -0.41
CA ILE A 244 2.28 3.33 0.05
C ILE A 244 3.48 3.65 0.95
N ASN A 245 4.13 4.79 0.67
CA ASN A 245 5.10 5.38 1.58
C ASN A 245 4.76 6.85 1.79
N GLY A 246 4.40 7.22 3.04
CA GLY A 246 3.96 8.56 3.38
C GLY A 246 2.71 8.98 2.59
N ARG A 247 2.84 10.03 1.78
CA ARG A 247 1.77 10.57 0.93
C ARG A 247 1.89 10.17 -0.54
N GLU A 248 2.60 9.09 -0.83
CA GLU A 248 2.84 8.62 -2.19
C GLU A 248 2.47 7.14 -2.31
N LEU A 249 1.68 6.81 -3.35
CA LEU A 249 1.35 5.44 -3.74
C LEU A 249 2.17 5.08 -4.98
N GLY A 250 2.97 4.02 -4.89
CA GLY A 250 3.73 3.44 -5.99
C GLY A 250 3.10 2.14 -6.48
N ILE A 251 2.95 2.00 -7.80
CA ILE A 251 2.33 0.84 -8.45
C ILE A 251 3.27 0.34 -9.54
N ARG A 252 3.53 -0.97 -9.56
CA ARG A 252 4.32 -1.62 -10.61
C ARG A 252 3.37 -2.19 -11.66
N ARG A 253 3.25 -1.48 -12.78
CA ARG A 253 2.49 -1.96 -13.95
C ARG A 253 3.31 -2.96 -14.76
N SER A 254 2.64 -3.91 -15.41
CA SER A 254 3.27 -4.94 -16.24
C SER A 254 4.16 -4.31 -17.34
N HIS A 255 5.36 -4.88 -17.55
CA HIS A 255 6.30 -4.52 -18.63
C HIS A 255 6.96 -3.12 -18.57
N GLY A 256 6.93 -2.43 -17.44
CA GLY A 256 7.60 -1.13 -17.25
C GLY A 256 8.91 -1.22 -16.44
N ASP A 257 9.90 -0.40 -16.80
CA ASP A 257 11.11 -0.08 -16.04
C ASP A 257 10.92 1.14 -15.11
N HIS A 258 9.66 1.56 -14.92
CA HIS A 258 9.25 2.69 -14.10
C HIS A 258 8.13 2.30 -13.14
N ILE A 259 8.05 3.02 -12.02
CA ILE A 259 6.96 2.95 -11.05
C ILE A 259 5.97 4.06 -11.33
N TYR A 260 4.72 3.68 -11.57
CA TYR A 260 3.60 4.59 -11.68
C TYR A 260 3.25 5.12 -10.29
N ARG A 261 2.93 6.41 -10.17
CA ARG A 261 2.77 7.04 -8.86
C ARG A 261 1.58 7.97 -8.77
N LEU A 262 0.95 7.96 -7.61
CA LEU A 262 -0.12 8.87 -7.25
C LEU A 262 0.17 9.55 -5.91
N SER A 263 -0.40 10.74 -5.69
CA SER A 263 -0.48 11.35 -4.37
C SER A 263 -1.54 10.66 -3.51
N VAL A 264 -1.35 10.70 -2.20
CA VAL A 264 -2.29 10.17 -1.21
C VAL A 264 -2.75 11.32 -0.29
N PRO A 265 -4.07 11.45 -0.01
CA PRO A 265 -5.18 10.63 -0.51
C PRO A 265 -5.78 11.14 -1.82
N ASP A 266 -5.26 12.23 -2.42
CA ASP A 266 -5.93 12.92 -3.54
C ASP A 266 -5.95 12.12 -4.85
N LEU A 267 -5.14 11.07 -4.95
CA LEU A 267 -4.99 10.23 -6.14
C LEU A 267 -4.56 11.02 -7.38
N ALA A 268 -3.84 12.14 -7.21
CA ALA A 268 -3.32 12.93 -8.32
C ALA A 268 -2.08 12.26 -8.93
N GLU A 269 -1.94 12.30 -10.25
CA GLU A 269 -0.80 11.64 -10.91
C GLU A 269 0.51 12.38 -10.64
N LEU A 270 1.53 11.62 -10.24
CA LEU A 270 2.88 12.13 -10.02
C LEU A 270 3.80 11.63 -11.14
N HIS A 271 4.91 12.33 -11.34
CA HIS A 271 5.90 11.89 -12.33
C HIS A 271 6.41 10.48 -12.00
N PRO A 272 6.43 9.56 -12.98
CA PRO A 272 6.91 8.21 -12.74
C PRO A 272 8.38 8.21 -12.33
N LEU A 273 8.76 7.20 -11.55
CA LEU A 273 10.17 7.02 -11.14
C LEU A 273 10.78 5.86 -11.89
N SER A 274 12.07 5.94 -12.21
CA SER A 274 12.83 4.73 -12.53
C SER A 274 12.87 3.79 -11.32
N LEU A 275 13.17 2.50 -11.53
CA LEU A 275 13.31 1.54 -10.43
C LEU A 275 14.31 2.01 -9.36
N VAL A 276 15.44 2.59 -9.77
CA VAL A 276 16.48 3.09 -8.85
C VAL A 276 15.93 4.22 -7.97
N GLN A 277 15.21 5.17 -8.56
CA GLN A 277 14.61 6.26 -7.81
C GLN A 277 13.48 5.76 -6.89
N ALA A 278 12.71 4.75 -7.32
CA ALA A 278 11.65 4.16 -6.54
C ALA A 278 12.21 3.42 -5.31
N VAL A 279 13.30 2.67 -5.46
CA VAL A 279 14.03 2.08 -4.32
C VAL A 279 14.47 3.19 -3.38
N ALA A 280 15.15 4.22 -3.87
CA ALA A 280 15.62 5.34 -3.05
C ALA A 280 14.48 6.15 -2.37
N ARG A 281 13.21 5.89 -2.67
CA ARG A 281 12.05 6.51 -2.01
C ARG A 281 11.17 5.51 -1.27
N GLY A 282 11.56 4.25 -1.17
CA GLY A 282 10.74 3.20 -0.56
C GLY A 282 9.42 2.95 -1.30
N LEU A 283 9.39 3.22 -2.61
CA LEU A 283 8.22 3.10 -3.47
C LEU A 283 8.32 1.96 -4.48
N LEU A 284 9.32 1.09 -4.35
CA LEU A 284 9.39 -0.13 -5.14
C LEU A 284 8.48 -1.20 -4.51
N PRO A 285 7.36 -1.58 -5.16
CA PRO A 285 6.50 -2.65 -4.65
C PRO A 285 7.22 -4.00 -4.69
N PRO A 286 6.83 -4.96 -3.82
CA PRO A 286 7.36 -6.32 -3.89
C PRO A 286 7.12 -6.93 -5.29
N SER A 287 8.07 -7.73 -5.76
CA SER A 287 7.98 -8.47 -7.02
C SER A 287 7.16 -9.74 -6.89
#